data_AF-A0A840EE26-F1
#
_entry.id   AF-A0A840EE26-F1
#
_cell.length_a   1.000
_cell.length_b   1.000
_cell.length_c   1.000
_cell.angle_alpha   90.00
_cell.angle_beta   90.00
_cell.angle_gamma   90.00
#
_symmetry.space_group_name_H-M   'P 1'
#
loop_
_entity.id
_entity.type
_entity.pdbx_description
1 polymer ?
#
loop_
_entity_poly.entity_id
_entity_poly.type
_entity_poly.pdbx_seq_one_letter_code
_entity_poly.pdbx_strand_id
1 'polypeptide(L)'
;MRSLSLVFLCFFLSACDGNTRDRRAARGEDYVSDPDHLFFLNTRSRDYRAVGLEEGVDAYRHDELTESDHLLIIDRWIEDRAQLVARDAVLSVSQVLTLRDSLRRQDRSAALEVVEDYLRLVGE
;
A
#
# COMPACT_ATOMS: atom_id res chain seq x y z
N MET A 1 -36.50 25.72 -13.66
CA MET A 1 -36.35 24.43 -12.95
C MET A 1 -35.07 23.70 -13.36
N ARG A 2 -33.89 24.36 -13.29
CA ARG A 2 -32.59 23.74 -13.66
C ARG A 2 -31.66 23.48 -12.45
N SER A 3 -32.03 23.99 -11.28
CA SER A 3 -31.21 23.97 -10.07
C SER A 3 -31.41 22.73 -9.20
N LEU A 4 -32.47 21.94 -9.42
CA LEU A 4 -32.78 20.75 -8.62
C LEU A 4 -31.94 19.52 -9.00
N SER A 5 -31.45 19.43 -10.24
CA SER A 5 -30.62 18.30 -10.70
C SER A 5 -29.22 18.29 -10.10
N LEU A 6 -28.67 19.45 -9.74
CA LEU A 6 -27.29 19.53 -9.23
C LEU A 6 -27.19 19.02 -7.78
N VAL A 7 -28.21 19.24 -6.97
CA VAL A 7 -28.24 18.80 -5.57
C VAL A 7 -28.31 17.28 -5.46
N PHE A 8 -29.05 16.62 -6.37
CA PHE A 8 -29.14 15.16 -6.40
C PHE A 8 -27.81 14.49 -6.79
N LEU A 9 -27.00 15.13 -7.65
CA LEU A 9 -25.68 14.61 -8.05
C LEU A 9 -24.68 14.63 -6.88
N CYS A 10 -24.71 15.68 -6.05
CA CYS A 10 -23.81 15.77 -4.89
C CYS A 10 -24.12 14.71 -3.82
N PHE A 11 -25.39 14.31 -3.64
CA PHE A 11 -25.76 13.27 -2.66
C PHE A 11 -25.28 11.86 -3.04
N PHE A 12 -25.17 11.56 -4.34
CA PHE A 12 -24.65 10.26 -4.79
C PHE A 12 -23.13 10.13 -4.65
N LEU A 13 -22.39 11.24 -4.65
CA LEU A 13 -20.94 11.23 -4.51
C LEU A 13 -20.50 11.00 -3.05
N SER A 14 -21.26 11.51 -2.07
CA SER A 14 -20.95 11.35 -0.64
C SER A 14 -21.22 9.94 -0.09
N ALA A 15 -22.04 9.14 -0.77
CA ALA A 15 -22.41 7.78 -0.34
C ALA A 15 -21.42 6.71 -0.82
N CYS A 16 -20.53 7.03 -1.75
CA CYS A 16 -19.56 6.09 -2.29
C CYS A 16 -18.29 5.97 -1.43
N ASP A 17 -17.95 7.00 -0.65
CA ASP A 17 -16.68 7.06 0.08
C ASP A 17 -16.72 6.24 1.39
N GLY A 18 -17.79 6.37 2.17
CA GLY A 18 -17.93 5.70 3.47
C GLY A 18 -17.94 4.17 3.42
N ASN A 19 -18.34 3.58 2.29
CA ASN A 19 -18.45 2.13 2.15
C ASN A 19 -17.11 1.49 1.73
N THR A 20 -16.15 2.25 1.22
CA THR A 20 -14.89 1.69 0.68
C THR A 20 -13.93 1.29 1.79
N ARG A 21 -13.79 2.12 2.83
CA ARG A 21 -12.96 1.82 4.01
C ARG A 21 -13.48 0.61 4.78
N ASP A 22 -14.79 0.54 5.00
CA ASP A 22 -15.43 -0.59 5.71
C ASP A 22 -15.33 -1.90 4.91
N ARG A 23 -15.50 -1.83 3.58
CA ARG A 23 -15.30 -2.98 2.69
C ARG A 23 -13.85 -3.47 2.68
N ARG A 24 -12.88 -2.56 2.75
CA ARG A 24 -11.45 -2.89 2.87
C ARG A 24 -11.16 -3.57 4.20
N ALA A 25 -11.63 -2.99 5.32
CA ALA A 25 -11.47 -3.56 6.65
C ALA A 25 -12.06 -4.98 6.75
N ALA A 26 -13.16 -5.27 6.03
CA ALA A 26 -13.75 -6.60 5.99
C ALA A 26 -12.94 -7.66 5.20
N ARG A 27 -12.01 -7.24 4.32
CA ARG A 27 -11.20 -8.15 3.47
C ARG A 27 -9.85 -8.53 4.10
N GLY A 28 -9.43 -7.79 5.13
CA GLY A 28 -8.18 -8.00 5.86
C GLY A 28 -7.26 -6.78 5.79
N GLU A 29 -6.33 -6.72 6.74
CA GLU A 29 -5.39 -5.60 6.88
C GLU A 29 -4.38 -5.50 5.72
N ASP A 30 -4.14 -6.60 5.01
CA ASP A 30 -3.21 -6.69 3.89
C ASP A 30 -3.89 -6.60 2.52
N TYR A 31 -5.20 -6.29 2.48
CA TYR A 31 -5.96 -6.18 1.24
C TYR A 31 -5.53 -4.97 0.41
N VAL A 32 -5.37 -5.18 -0.89
CA VAL A 32 -5.02 -4.17 -1.89
C VAL A 32 -6.11 -4.12 -2.95
N SER A 33 -6.51 -2.93 -3.37
CA SER A 33 -7.48 -2.82 -4.47
C SER A 33 -6.79 -2.78 -5.82
N ASP A 34 -7.44 -3.23 -6.91
CA ASP A 34 -6.87 -3.17 -8.26
C ASP A 34 -6.35 -1.76 -8.61
N PRO A 35 -7.06 -0.66 -8.30
CA PRO A 35 -6.52 0.68 -8.49
C PRO A 35 -5.20 0.94 -7.75
N ASP A 36 -5.02 0.38 -6.56
CA ASP A 36 -3.81 0.57 -5.75
C ASP A 36 -2.64 -0.26 -6.30
N HIS A 37 -2.88 -1.51 -6.75
CA HIS A 37 -1.89 -2.29 -7.49
C HIS A 37 -1.43 -1.51 -8.73
N LEU A 38 -2.37 -1.02 -9.54
CA LEU A 38 -2.06 -0.27 -10.75
C LEU A 38 -1.32 1.03 -10.45
N PHE A 39 -1.68 1.73 -9.38
CA PHE A 39 -0.98 2.95 -8.97
C PHE A 39 0.47 2.65 -8.59
N PHE A 40 0.69 1.64 -7.75
CA PHE A 40 2.03 1.24 -7.32
C PHE A 40 2.89 0.82 -8.51
N LEU A 41 2.36 -0.05 -9.37
CA LEU A 41 3.05 -0.53 -10.57
C LEU A 41 3.43 0.60 -11.53
N ASN A 42 2.56 1.58 -11.75
CA ASN A 42 2.82 2.65 -12.71
C ASN A 42 3.64 3.81 -12.15
N THR A 43 3.59 4.05 -10.84
CA THR A 43 4.12 5.28 -10.22
C THR A 43 5.30 5.02 -9.31
N ARG A 44 5.26 3.96 -8.51
CA ARG A 44 6.21 3.73 -7.42
C ARG A 44 7.22 2.65 -7.75
N SER A 45 6.83 1.60 -8.46
CA SER A 45 7.69 0.46 -8.79
C SER A 45 9.00 0.83 -9.51
N ARG A 46 9.07 2.01 -10.16
CA ARG A 46 10.27 2.52 -10.83
C ARG A 46 11.46 2.65 -9.91
N ASP A 47 11.23 2.97 -8.63
CA ASP A 47 12.28 3.17 -7.64
C ASP A 47 12.65 1.85 -6.92
N TYR A 48 12.09 0.73 -7.40
CA TYR A 48 12.28 -0.61 -6.87
C TYR A 48 12.84 -1.55 -7.93
N ARG A 49 13.65 -2.49 -7.46
CA ARG A 49 13.99 -3.70 -8.20
C ARG A 49 12.98 -4.79 -7.89
N ALA A 50 12.31 -5.28 -8.93
CA ALA A 50 11.51 -6.49 -8.85
C ALA A 50 12.43 -7.73 -8.80
N VAL A 51 12.22 -8.56 -7.79
CA VAL A 51 12.77 -9.90 -7.66
C VAL A 51 11.58 -10.83 -7.80
N GLY A 52 11.20 -11.13 -9.05
CA GLY A 52 10.09 -12.03 -9.33
C GLY A 52 10.34 -13.38 -8.68
N LEU A 53 9.44 -13.79 -7.78
CA LEU A 53 9.59 -15.05 -7.03
C LEU A 53 8.89 -16.17 -7.81
N GLU A 54 7.62 -15.96 -8.17
CA GLU A 54 6.73 -16.91 -8.85
C GLU A 54 5.65 -16.13 -9.64
N GLU A 55 4.92 -16.78 -10.55
CA GLU A 55 3.79 -16.13 -11.23
C GLU A 55 2.74 -15.67 -10.21
N GLY A 56 2.29 -14.42 -10.32
CA GLY A 56 1.35 -13.85 -9.36
C GLY A 56 1.98 -13.20 -8.12
N VAL A 57 3.30 -13.29 -7.95
CA VAL A 57 4.01 -12.78 -6.76
C VAL A 57 5.27 -12.02 -7.16
N ASP A 58 5.27 -10.72 -6.88
CA ASP A 58 6.42 -9.84 -7.10
C ASP A 58 6.98 -9.36 -5.75
N ALA A 59 8.29 -9.49 -5.56
CA ALA A 59 8.98 -8.87 -4.42
C ALA A 59 9.71 -7.61 -4.89
N TYR A 60 9.40 -6.48 -4.27
CA TYR A 60 9.98 -5.17 -4.59
C TYR A 60 10.97 -4.76 -3.51
N ARG A 61 12.24 -4.59 -3.91
CA ARG A 61 13.29 -4.03 -3.09
C ARG A 61 13.64 -2.63 -3.56
N HIS A 62 13.52 -1.64 -2.69
CA HIS A 62 13.85 -0.25 -3.03
C HIS A 62 15.36 -0.10 -3.25
N ASP A 63 15.76 0.59 -4.33
CA ASP A 63 17.15 0.62 -4.78
C ASP A 63 18.10 1.34 -3.82
N GLU A 64 17.58 2.31 -3.06
CA GLU A 64 18.36 3.06 -2.05
C GLU A 64 18.55 2.32 -0.71
N LEU A 65 17.96 1.12 -0.55
CA LEU A 65 18.12 0.34 0.67
C LEU A 65 19.44 -0.44 0.69
N THR A 66 20.15 -0.32 1.80
CA THR A 66 21.34 -1.13 2.04
C THR A 66 20.96 -2.59 2.31
N GLU A 67 21.89 -3.53 2.11
CA GLU A 67 21.66 -4.94 2.44
C GLU A 67 21.19 -5.12 3.89
N SER A 68 21.66 -4.29 4.82
CA SER A 68 21.28 -4.37 6.24
C SER A 68 19.83 -3.99 6.56
N ASP A 69 19.11 -3.39 5.62
CA ASP A 69 17.75 -2.90 5.86
C ASP A 69 16.69 -3.98 5.65
N HIS A 70 16.99 -5.01 4.86
CA HIS A 70 16.16 -6.19 4.60
C HIS A 70 14.65 -5.89 4.59
N LEU A 71 14.23 -4.87 3.83
CA LEU A 71 12.85 -4.43 3.75
C LEU A 71 12.33 -4.65 2.33
N LEU A 72 11.22 -5.37 2.20
CA LEU A 72 10.65 -5.79 0.93
C LEU A 72 9.13 -5.61 0.96
N ILE A 73 8.57 -5.13 -0.15
CA ILE A 73 7.13 -5.21 -0.41
C ILE A 73 6.90 -6.46 -1.24
N ILE A 74 6.10 -7.40 -0.75
CA ILE A 74 5.65 -8.56 -1.52
C ILE A 74 4.23 -8.28 -1.98
N ASP A 75 4.04 -8.16 -3.29
CA ASP A 75 2.75 -7.97 -3.93
C ASP A 75 2.24 -9.31 -4.49
N ARG A 76 1.11 -9.78 -3.98
CA ARG A 76 0.37 -10.95 -4.47
C ARG A 76 -0.87 -10.45 -5.21
N TRP A 77 -0.67 -9.98 -6.43
CA TRP A 77 -1.70 -9.31 -7.21
C TRP A 77 -2.86 -10.23 -7.65
N ILE A 78 -2.67 -11.55 -7.65
CA ILE A 78 -3.77 -12.51 -7.89
C ILE A 78 -4.70 -12.63 -6.66
N GLU A 79 -4.15 -12.44 -5.47
CA GLU A 79 -4.86 -12.60 -4.19
C GLU A 79 -5.40 -11.29 -3.64
N ASP A 80 -5.16 -10.18 -4.34
CA ASP A 80 -5.42 -8.81 -3.89
C ASP A 80 -4.76 -8.50 -2.53
N ARG A 81 -3.48 -8.90 -2.36
CA ARG A 81 -2.76 -8.76 -1.08
C ARG A 81 -1.35 -8.21 -1.25
N ALA A 82 -0.92 -7.41 -0.28
CA ALA A 82 0.48 -7.02 -0.15
C ALA A 82 0.99 -7.17 1.27
N GLN A 83 2.26 -7.53 1.41
CA GLN A 83 2.92 -7.72 2.69
C GLN A 83 4.22 -6.92 2.76
N LEU A 84 4.49 -6.35 3.92
CA LEU A 84 5.81 -5.79 4.22
C LEU A 84 6.64 -6.82 4.97
N VAL A 85 7.79 -7.20 4.41
CA VAL A 85 8.73 -8.13 5.05
C VAL A 85 9.93 -7.36 5.54
N ALA A 86 10.25 -7.52 6.82
CA ALA A 86 11.46 -6.97 7.44
C ALA A 86 12.26 -8.12 8.08
N ARG A 87 13.51 -8.32 7.65
CA ARG A 87 14.40 -9.39 8.17
C ARG A 87 13.71 -10.77 8.22
N ASP A 88 13.13 -11.16 7.09
CA ASP A 88 12.41 -12.43 6.88
C ASP A 88 11.11 -12.60 7.68
N ALA A 89 10.64 -11.57 8.39
CA ALA A 89 9.36 -11.56 9.08
C ALA A 89 8.34 -10.70 8.33
N VAL A 90 7.16 -11.26 8.05
CA VAL A 90 5.99 -10.49 7.60
C VAL A 90 5.50 -9.65 8.77
N LEU A 91 5.35 -8.35 8.55
CA LEU A 91 4.84 -7.40 9.53
C LEU A 91 3.33 -7.23 9.37
N SER A 92 2.60 -7.17 10.50
CA SER A 92 1.22 -6.67 10.52
C SER A 92 1.18 -5.16 10.28
N VAL A 93 0.04 -4.63 9.84
CA VAL A 93 -0.13 -3.17 9.62
C VAL A 93 0.21 -2.37 10.89
N SER A 94 -0.21 -2.85 12.06
CA SER A 94 0.13 -2.22 13.35
C SER A 94 1.63 -2.18 13.65
N GLN A 95 2.37 -3.23 13.29
CA GLN A 95 3.83 -3.26 13.38
C GLN A 95 4.46 -2.29 12.37
N VAL A 96 3.91 -2.21 11.16
CA VAL A 96 4.36 -1.27 10.13
C VAL A 96 4.18 0.19 10.56
N LEU A 97 3.04 0.54 11.15
CA LEU A 97 2.81 1.88 11.70
C LEU A 97 3.83 2.24 12.80
N THR A 98 4.13 1.29 13.67
CA THR A 98 5.16 1.45 14.71
C THR A 98 6.56 1.62 14.09
N LEU A 99 6.86 0.85 13.04
CA LEU A 99 8.10 0.96 12.27
C LEU A 99 8.24 2.33 11.61
N ARG A 100 7.19 2.84 10.96
CA ARG A 100 7.14 4.17 10.35
C ARG A 100 7.56 5.26 11.34
N ASP A 101 6.94 5.26 12.53
CA ASP A 101 7.18 6.27 13.55
C ASP A 101 8.59 6.14 14.16
N SER A 102 9.17 4.94 14.16
CA SER A 102 10.57 4.71 14.51
C SER A 102 11.52 5.25 13.45
N LEU A 103 11.29 4.95 12.17
CA LEU A 103 12.13 5.37 11.04
C LEU A 103 12.12 6.89 10.85
N ARG A 104 10.97 7.55 11.05
CA ARG A 104 10.85 9.03 11.06
C ARG A 104 11.77 9.67 12.08
N ARG A 105 11.89 9.09 13.28
CA ARG A 105 12.77 9.61 14.34
C ARG A 105 14.26 9.38 14.06
N GLN A 106 14.57 8.39 13.22
CA GLN A 106 15.93 8.02 12.87
C GLN A 106 16.40 8.66 11.55
N ASP A 107 15.57 9.48 10.91
CA ASP A 107 15.85 10.14 9.62
C ASP A 107 16.24 9.16 8.50
N ARG A 108 15.59 7.99 8.47
CA ARG A 108 15.87 6.93 7.50
C ARG A 108 14.96 7.06 6.27
N SER A 109 15.24 8.06 5.43
CA SER A 109 14.38 8.44 4.29
C SER A 109 13.94 7.26 3.40
N ALA A 110 14.88 6.48 2.87
CA ALA A 110 14.57 5.38 1.95
C ALA A 110 13.72 4.27 2.61
N ALA A 111 14.03 3.89 3.85
CA ALA A 111 13.23 2.88 4.57
C ALA A 111 11.84 3.40 4.93
N LEU A 112 11.74 4.70 5.25
CA LEU A 112 10.47 5.36 5.50
C LEU A 112 9.60 5.38 4.24
N GLU A 113 10.20 5.68 3.08
CA GLU A 113 9.51 5.70 1.80
C GLU A 113 8.88 4.34 1.46
N VAL A 114 9.61 3.24 1.66
CA VAL A 114 9.08 1.88 1.49
C VAL A 114 7.90 1.59 2.41
N VAL A 115 8.00 1.99 3.68
CA VAL A 115 6.90 1.83 4.64
C VAL A 115 5.68 2.64 4.22
N GLU A 116 5.88 3.88 3.78
CA GLU A 116 4.79 4.77 3.34
C GLU A 116 4.13 4.30 2.04
N ASP A 117 4.90 3.73 1.12
CA ASP A 117 4.36 3.12 -0.10
C ASP A 117 3.55 1.87 0.18
N TYR A 118 4.04 1.00 1.06
CA TYR A 118 3.28 -0.17 1.49
C TYR A 118 1.98 0.25 2.18
N LEU A 119 2.02 1.20 3.11
CA LEU A 119 0.82 1.68 3.79
C LEU A 119 -0.18 2.27 2.80
N ARG A 120 0.28 3.04 1.80
CA ARG A 120 -0.58 3.53 0.73
C ARG A 120 -1.19 2.40 -0.10
N LEU A 121 -0.42 1.35 -0.38
CA LEU A 121 -0.86 0.19 -1.18
C LEU A 121 -2.03 -0.54 -0.49
N VAL A 122 -1.92 -0.77 0.83
CA VAL A 122 -3.04 -1.32 1.63
C VAL A 122 -4.05 -0.24 2.06
N GLY A 123 -3.74 1.02 1.76
CA GLY A 123 -4.49 2.25 2.00
C GLY A 123 -4.79 2.59 3.45
N GLU A 124 -3.70 2.71 4.20
CA GLU A 124 -3.54 3.23 5.58
C GLU A 124 -2.72 4.53 5.64
#